data_AF-A0A6A8AP62-F1
#
_entry.id   AF-A0A6A8AP62-F1
#
_cell.length_a   1.000
_cell.length_b   1.000
_cell.length_c   1.000
_cell.angle_alpha   90.00
_cell.angle_beta   90.00
_cell.angle_gamma   90.00
#
_symmetry.space_group_name_H-M   'P 1'
#
loop_
_entity.id
_entity.type
_entity.pdbx_description
1 polymer ?
#
loop_
_entity_poly.entity_id
_entity_poly.type
_entity_poly.pdbx_seq_one_letter_code
_entity_poly.pdbx_strand_id
1 'polypeptide(L)' 'MMWFGWGFMFLGPFFLVLIAIAIYLVVTSSSRCTHHSHYQKSNYHNEMAVEILKERYAKGEISKEQFLQMRKELES' A
#
# COMPACT_ATOMS: atom_id res chain seq x y z
N MET A 1 37.86 -12.26 -35.45
CA MET A 1 36.83 -12.44 -34.41
C MET A 1 37.31 -11.83 -33.09
N MET A 2 37.39 -10.49 -33.01
CA MET A 2 37.91 -9.79 -31.82
C MET A 2 37.13 -8.49 -31.54
N TRP A 3 35.85 -8.45 -31.95
CA TRP A 3 34.97 -7.28 -31.77
C TRP A 3 33.78 -7.57 -30.84
N PHE A 4 33.59 -8.84 -30.44
CA PHE A 4 32.54 -9.25 -29.51
C PHE A 4 32.91 -9.07 -28.02
N GLY A 5 34.18 -8.78 -27.70
CA GLY A 5 34.64 -8.63 -26.32
C GLY A 5 34.47 -7.22 -25.73
N TRP A 6 34.41 -6.18 -26.58
CA TRP A 6 34.31 -4.79 -26.10
C TRP A 6 32.87 -4.37 -25.80
N GLY A 7 31.88 -4.92 -26.51
CA GLY A 7 30.47 -4.66 -26.24
C GLY A 7 30.02 -5.20 -24.87
N PHE A 8 30.50 -6.38 -24.49
CA PHE A 8 30.12 -7.02 -23.22
C PHE A 8 30.74 -6.35 -21.99
N MET A 9 31.90 -5.71 -22.15
CA MET A 9 32.59 -4.99 -21.06
C MET A 9 31.79 -3.77 -20.57
N PHE A 10 31.04 -3.12 -21.47
CA PHE A 10 30.17 -1.99 -21.13
C PHE A 10 28.70 -2.39 -20.88
N LEU A 11 28.23 -3.49 -21.47
CA LEU A 11 26.86 -3.98 -21.27
C LEU A 11 26.62 -4.57 -19.87
N GLY A 12 27.64 -5.20 -19.28
CA GLY A 12 27.58 -5.79 -17.94
C GLY A 12 27.21 -4.79 -16.83
N PRO A 13 27.98 -3.71 -16.63
CA PRO A 13 27.69 -2.74 -15.57
C PRO A 13 26.39 -1.98 -15.83
N PHE A 14 26.02 -1.72 -17.09
CA PHE A 14 24.77 -1.05 -17.42
C PHE A 14 23.53 -1.82 -16.94
N PHE A 15 23.53 -3.14 -17.13
CA PHE A 15 22.43 -3.99 -16.67
C PHE A 15 22.35 -4.07 -15.13
N LEU A 16 23.49 -4.11 -14.45
CA LEU A 16 23.54 -4.07 -12.98
C LEU A 16 23.01 -2.74 -12.43
N VAL A 17 23.34 -1.61 -13.07
CA VAL A 17 22.81 -0.29 -12.69
C VAL A 17 21.31 -0.22 -12.91
N LEU A 18 20.79 -0.75 -14.02
CA LEU A 18 19.34 -0.83 -14.26
C LEU A 18 18.61 -1.65 -13.20
N ILE A 19 19.16 -2.81 -12.81
CA ILE A 19 18.59 -3.64 -11.73
C ILE A 19 18.61 -2.89 -10.41
N ALA A 20 19.72 -2.22 -10.06
CA ALA A 20 19.83 -1.44 -8.83
C ALA A 20 18.80 -0.30 -8.78
N ILE A 21 18.59 0.41 -9.90
CA ILE A 21 17.56 1.45 -10.03
C ILE A 21 16.16 0.85 -9.88
N ALA A 22 15.87 -0.30 -10.50
CA ALA A 22 14.58 -0.96 -10.39
C ALA A 22 14.27 -1.36 -8.94
N ILE A 23 15.24 -1.95 -8.23
CA ILE A 23 15.11 -2.30 -6.81
C ILE A 23 14.90 -1.04 -5.96
N TYR A 24 15.69 0.02 -6.22
CA TYR A 24 15.56 1.30 -5.52
C TYR A 24 14.16 1.90 -5.72
N LEU A 25 13.61 1.89 -6.94
CA LEU A 25 12.26 2.37 -7.22
C LEU A 25 11.18 1.54 -6.51
N VAL A 26 11.30 0.21 -6.49
CA VAL A 26 10.36 -0.67 -5.78
C VAL A 26 10.40 -0.41 -4.27
N VAL A 27 11.59 -0.32 -3.67
CA VAL A 27 11.75 -0.04 -2.24
C VAL A 27 11.28 1.37 -1.87
N THR A 28 11.58 2.37 -2.71
CA THR A 28 11.15 3.77 -2.49
C THR A 28 9.65 3.95 -2.74
N SER A 29 9.05 3.21 -3.68
CA SER A 29 7.60 3.26 -3.92
C SER A 29 6.83 2.62 -2.78
N SER A 30 7.32 1.51 -2.23
CA SER A 30 6.72 0.86 -1.05
C SER A 30 6.79 1.72 0.21
N SER A 31 7.77 2.62 0.32
CA SER A 31 7.91 3.55 1.45
C SER A 31 7.29 4.92 1.21
N ARG A 32 6.90 5.26 -0.03
CA ARG A 32 6.17 6.50 -0.37
C ARG A 32 4.64 6.36 -0.34
N CYS A 33 4.11 5.18 -0.04
CA CYS A 33 2.68 5.01 0.22
C CYS A 33 2.25 5.45 1.64
N THR A 34 3.18 5.90 2.49
CA THR A 34 2.89 6.30 3.89
C THR A 34 3.08 7.79 4.16
N HIS A 35 3.21 8.64 3.13
CA HIS A 35 3.41 10.08 3.30
C HIS A 35 2.40 10.95 2.53
N HIS A 36 1.14 10.52 2.49
CA HIS A 36 0.02 11.40 2.12
C HIS A 36 -1.12 11.32 3.13
N SER A 37 -0.83 11.44 4.42
CA SER A 37 -1.86 11.24 5.45
C SER A 37 -1.79 12.22 6.63
N HIS A 38 -1.36 13.46 6.39
CA HIS A 38 -1.74 14.56 7.28
C HIS A 38 -3.14 15.14 7.00
N TYR A 39 -3.82 14.67 5.94
CA TYR A 39 -5.26 14.90 5.68
C TYR A 39 -6.10 13.60 5.63
N GLN A 40 -5.47 12.42 5.80
CA GLN A 40 -6.11 11.09 5.66
C GLN A 40 -6.20 10.33 7.00
N LYS A 41 -5.91 10.99 8.12
CA LYS A 41 -6.05 10.36 9.45
C LYS A 41 -7.52 10.10 9.81
N SER A 42 -8.46 10.93 9.35
CA SER A 42 -9.90 10.73 9.62
C SER A 42 -10.46 9.50 8.90
N ASN A 43 -10.15 9.32 7.60
CA ASN A 43 -10.68 8.20 6.82
C ASN A 43 -10.17 6.84 7.31
N TYR A 44 -8.91 6.73 7.72
CA TYR A 44 -8.38 5.47 8.27
C TYR A 44 -9.07 5.07 9.58
N HIS A 45 -9.39 6.04 10.45
CA HIS A 45 -10.11 5.75 11.69
C HIS A 45 -11.57 5.36 11.42
N ASN A 46 -12.21 5.97 10.42
CA ASN A 46 -13.57 5.58 10.01
C ASN A 46 -13.60 4.19 9.38
N GLU A 47 -12.65 3.86 8.51
CA GLU A 47 -12.53 2.54 7.90
C GLU A 47 -12.32 1.44 8.95
N MET A 48 -11.41 1.68 9.90
CA MET A 48 -11.17 0.79 11.04
C MET A 48 -12.41 0.68 11.95
N ALA A 49 -13.13 1.77 12.21
CA ALA A 49 -14.36 1.73 13.01
C ALA A 49 -15.46 0.90 12.34
N VAL A 50 -15.63 1.03 11.02
CA VAL A 50 -16.60 0.22 10.25
C VAL A 50 -16.21 -1.26 10.25
N GLU A 51 -14.92 -1.59 10.18
CA GLU A 51 -14.43 -2.96 10.24
C GLU A 51 -14.71 -3.63 11.59
N ILE A 52 -14.47 -2.92 12.70
CA ILE A 52 -14.80 -3.38 14.06
C ILE A 52 -16.31 -3.63 14.21
N LEU A 53 -17.15 -2.76 13.65
CA LEU A 53 -18.61 -2.94 13.67
C LEU A 53 -19.05 -4.21 12.92
N LYS A 54 -18.43 -4.50 11.76
CA LYS A 54 -18.71 -5.73 11.00
C LYS A 54 -18.32 -6.97 11.78
N GLU A 55 -17.17 -6.95 12.45
CA GLU A 55 -16.70 -8.07 13.25
C GLU A 55 -17.68 -8.40 14.40
N ARG A 56 -18.15 -7.37 15.13
CA ARG A 56 -19.12 -7.56 16.22
C ARG A 56 -20.49 -8.02 15.72
N TYR A 57 -20.91 -7.54 14.56
CA TYR A 57 -22.14 -8.02 13.91
C TYR A 57 -22.02 -9.50 13.53
N ALA A 58 -20.88 -9.92 12.97
CA ALA A 58 -20.61 -11.32 12.64
C ALA A 58 -20.54 -12.22 13.88
N LYS A 59 -20.04 -11.69 15.00
CA LYS A 59 -20.07 -12.36 16.31
C LYS A 59 -21.48 -12.40 16.93
N GLY A 60 -22.45 -11.67 16.39
CA GLY A 60 -23.80 -11.55 16.95
C GLY A 60 -23.89 -10.71 18.23
N GLU A 61 -22.84 -9.96 18.56
CA GLU A 61 -22.79 -9.09 19.74
C GLU A 61 -23.67 -7.84 19.59
N ILE A 62 -23.98 -7.45 18.35
CA ILE A 62 -24.84 -6.31 18.02
C ILE A 62 -25.93 -6.73 17.04
N SER A 63 -27.12 -6.13 17.16
CA SER A 63 -28.21 -6.35 16.22
C SER A 63 -27.98 -5.60 14.91
N LYS A 64 -28.68 -6.00 13.84
CA LYS A 64 -28.64 -5.33 12.53
C LYS A 64 -29.01 -3.85 12.63
N GLU A 65 -29.95 -3.50 13.49
CA GLU A 65 -30.40 -2.13 13.71
C GLU A 65 -29.28 -1.27 14.33
N GLN A 66 -28.61 -1.80 15.35
CA GLN A 66 -27.47 -1.14 15.99
C GLN A 66 -26.31 -0.94 15.02
N PHE A 67 -25.99 -1.96 14.21
CA PHE A 67 -24.97 -1.86 13.16
C PHE A 67 -25.29 -0.74 12.16
N LEU A 68 -26.53 -0.67 11.67
CA LEU A 68 -26.95 0.32 10.68
C LEU A 68 -26.90 1.75 11.23
N GLN A 69 -27.30 1.94 12.50
CA GLN A 69 -27.24 3.24 13.15
C GLN A 69 -25.81 3.73 13.30
N MET A 70 -24.91 2.91 13.85
CA MET A 70 -23.50 3.27 14.04
C MET A 70 -22.76 3.47 12.71
N ARG A 71 -23.06 2.65 11.69
CA ARG A 71 -22.46 2.83 10.35
C ARG A 71 -22.85 4.17 9.73
N LYS A 72 -24.11 4.59 9.88
CA LYS A 72 -24.59 5.87 9.35
C LYS A 72 -23.94 7.06 10.06
N GLU A 73 -23.66 6.95 11.36
CA GLU A 73 -22.95 7.96 12.13
C GLU A 73 -21.48 8.09 11.71
N LEU A 74 -20.82 7.00 11.32
CA LEU A 74 -19.42 7.00 10.85
C LEU A 74 -19.27 7.44 9.38
N GLU A 75 -20.34 7.34 8.58
CA GLU A 75 -20.41 7.81 7.20
C GLU A 75 -20.78 9.31 7.09
N SER A 76 -21.13 9.98 8.21
CA SER A 76 -21.53 11.40 8.28
C SER A 76 -20.36 12.32 8.65
#